data_AF-A0AAD6X964-F1
#
_entry.id   AF-A0AAD6X964-F1
#
_cell.length_a   1.000
_cell.length_b   1.000
_cell.length_c   1.000
_cell.angle_alpha   90.00
_cell.angle_beta   90.00
_cell.angle_gamma   90.00
#
_symmetry.space_group_name_H-M   'P 1'
#
loop_
_entity.id
_entity.type
_entity.pdbx_description
1 polymer ?
#
loop_
_entity_poly.entity_id
_entity_poly.type
_entity_poly.pdbx_seq_one_letter_code
_entity_poly.pdbx_strand_id
1 'polypeptide(L)'
;MVADDFPLMLPGVPLGETVKMVVEESIHYSLDADARSAWYAAFPDGVGSVRLGPHHRTFFVSMYHELHCLQQFRDILVEPNPNVAWGHLHHCLNYLRERALCQADLTLEPGDFTTRNFAQERVGATHVCRDWNAVISKVEENWADWVTVWKEFHNVTN
;
A
#
# COMPACT_ATOMS: atom_id res chain seq x y z
N MET A 1 -17.13 12.05 16.67
CA MET A 1 -17.85 11.78 15.40
C MET A 1 -17.03 12.43 14.31
N VAL A 2 -16.72 11.73 13.21
CA VAL A 2 -15.90 12.27 12.11
C VAL A 2 -16.73 13.21 11.22
N ALA A 3 -17.29 14.28 11.78
CA ALA A 3 -18.04 15.27 11.02
C ALA A 3 -17.05 16.18 10.27
N ASP A 4 -16.59 17.24 10.93
CA ASP A 4 -15.54 18.13 10.41
C ASP A 4 -14.13 17.70 10.84
N ASP A 5 -14.03 16.70 11.71
CA ASP A 5 -12.75 16.16 12.20
C ASP A 5 -11.94 15.52 11.06
N PHE A 6 -10.61 15.63 11.13
CA PHE A 6 -9.67 14.94 10.26
C PHE A 6 -8.94 13.89 11.10
N PRO A 7 -9.45 12.64 11.16
CA PRO A 7 -8.86 11.63 12.00
C PRO A 7 -7.44 11.31 11.52
N LEU A 8 -6.49 11.26 12.45
CA LEU A 8 -5.10 10.96 12.16
C LEU A 8 -4.88 9.49 11.77
N MET A 9 -5.82 8.62 12.11
CA MET A 9 -5.76 7.18 11.89
C MET A 9 -7.12 6.66 11.40
N LEU A 10 -7.11 5.58 10.62
CA LEU A 10 -8.32 4.85 10.27
C LEU A 10 -8.94 4.25 11.56
N PRO A 11 -10.17 4.62 11.94
CA PRO A 11 -10.76 4.14 13.18
C PRO A 11 -11.20 2.67 13.06
N GLY A 12 -11.14 1.95 14.18
CA GLY A 12 -11.67 0.59 14.29
C GLY A 12 -10.83 -0.51 13.65
N VAL A 13 -9.53 -0.27 13.41
CA VAL A 13 -8.60 -1.31 12.94
C VAL A 13 -7.94 -1.99 14.15
N PRO A 14 -8.10 -3.32 14.33
CA PRO A 14 -7.48 -4.05 15.43
C PRO A 14 -6.00 -4.40 15.11
N LEU A 15 -5.11 -3.41 15.14
CA LEU A 15 -3.67 -3.59 14.86
C LEU A 15 -2.86 -4.28 15.98
N GLY A 16 -3.52 -5.02 16.88
CA GLY A 16 -2.89 -5.60 18.08
C GLY A 16 -1.97 -6.79 17.79
N GLU A 17 -2.09 -7.40 16.61
CA GLU A 17 -1.30 -8.57 16.22
C GLU A 17 -0.10 -8.16 15.34
N THR A 18 1.04 -8.77 15.62
CA THR A 18 2.24 -8.65 14.79
C THR A 18 2.45 -9.91 13.98
N VAL A 19 2.91 -9.74 12.75
CA VAL A 19 3.24 -10.83 11.83
C VAL A 19 4.71 -10.77 11.46
N LYS A 20 5.27 -11.91 11.04
CA LYS A 20 6.62 -11.96 10.47
C LYS A 20 6.54 -11.88 8.95
N MET A 21 7.33 -11.02 8.35
CA MET A 21 7.46 -10.93 6.90
C MET A 21 8.93 -11.18 6.53
N VAL A 22 9.15 -12.15 5.67
CA VAL A 22 10.47 -12.43 5.10
C VAL A 22 10.61 -11.60 3.83
N VAL A 23 11.69 -10.83 3.69
CA VAL A 23 12.02 -10.18 2.43
C VAL A 23 12.45 -11.25 1.45
N GLU A 24 11.84 -11.27 0.27
CA GLU A 24 12.19 -12.22 -0.78
C GLU A 24 12.08 -11.59 -2.16
N GLU A 25 12.92 -12.08 -3.07
CA GLU A 25 12.94 -11.71 -4.46
C GLU A 25 11.85 -12.52 -5.16
N SER A 26 10.59 -12.07 -5.03
CA SER A 26 9.40 -12.76 -5.53
C SER A 26 9.31 -12.74 -7.06
N ILE A 27 8.86 -13.86 -7.65
CA ILE A 27 8.48 -13.88 -9.08
C ILE A 27 7.17 -13.13 -9.33
N HIS A 28 6.30 -12.99 -8.32
CA HIS A 28 5.00 -12.35 -8.47
C HIS A 28 5.14 -10.83 -8.61
N TYR A 29 6.10 -10.25 -7.90
CA TYR A 29 6.34 -8.81 -7.92
C TYR A 29 7.57 -8.46 -8.79
N SER A 30 7.80 -9.19 -9.88
CA SER A 30 8.90 -8.88 -10.80
C SER A 30 8.63 -7.59 -11.61
N LEU A 31 9.65 -7.16 -12.35
CA LEU A 31 9.57 -6.06 -13.31
C LEU A 31 9.06 -6.51 -14.69
N ASP A 32 8.71 -7.79 -14.84
CA ASP A 32 8.17 -8.31 -16.10
C ASP A 32 6.77 -7.73 -16.35
N ALA A 33 6.39 -7.57 -17.62
CA ALA A 33 5.13 -6.93 -17.98
C ALA A 33 3.90 -7.69 -17.43
N ASP A 34 3.96 -9.02 -17.37
CA ASP A 34 2.90 -9.90 -16.86
C ASP A 34 2.74 -9.84 -15.33
N ALA A 35 3.78 -9.43 -14.59
CA ALA A 35 3.71 -9.23 -13.14
C ALA A 35 2.84 -8.03 -12.71
N ARG A 36 2.46 -7.15 -13.66
CA ARG A 36 1.66 -5.95 -13.36
C ARG A 36 0.37 -6.26 -12.58
N SER A 37 -0.32 -7.35 -12.91
CA SER A 37 -1.56 -7.74 -12.22
C SER A 37 -1.33 -8.11 -10.75
N ALA A 38 -0.21 -8.76 -10.43
CA ALA A 38 0.14 -9.13 -9.06
C ALA A 38 0.47 -7.88 -8.22
N TRP A 39 1.15 -6.89 -8.80
CA TRP A 39 1.36 -5.61 -8.13
C TRP A 39 0.04 -4.87 -7.84
N TYR A 40 -0.92 -4.89 -8.77
CA TYR A 40 -2.25 -4.31 -8.54
C TYR A 40 -3.08 -5.12 -7.52
N ALA A 41 -2.87 -6.44 -7.43
CA ALA A 41 -3.56 -7.29 -6.46
C ALA A 41 -3.18 -6.98 -5.00
N ALA A 42 -2.13 -6.18 -4.76
CA ALA A 42 -1.80 -5.67 -3.43
C ALA A 42 -2.79 -4.60 -2.92
N PHE A 43 -3.65 -4.06 -3.79
CA PHE A 43 -4.68 -3.10 -3.43
C PHE A 43 -6.04 -3.79 -3.23
N PRO A 44 -6.79 -3.41 -2.20
CA PRO A 44 -8.17 -3.85 -2.02
C PRO A 44 -9.08 -3.16 -3.04
N ASP A 45 -10.33 -3.62 -3.10
CA ASP A 45 -11.38 -2.85 -3.74
C ASP A 45 -11.43 -1.41 -3.18
N GLY A 46 -11.66 -0.44 -4.06
CA GLY A 46 -11.59 0.98 -3.69
C GLY A 46 -10.17 1.54 -3.54
N VAL A 47 -9.15 0.74 -3.89
CA VAL A 47 -7.71 1.10 -4.04
C VAL A 47 -7.07 1.73 -2.80
N GLY A 48 -7.66 1.53 -1.62
CA GLY A 48 -7.18 2.13 -0.36
C GLY A 48 -7.89 3.42 0.07
N SER A 49 -8.90 3.85 -0.68
CA SER A 49 -9.77 4.95 -0.27
C SER A 49 -10.84 4.50 0.71
N VAL A 50 -11.18 5.36 1.68
CA VAL A 50 -12.22 5.10 2.67
C VAL A 50 -13.21 6.27 2.73
N ARG A 51 -14.40 6.02 3.28
CA ARG A 51 -15.47 6.99 3.52
C ARG A 51 -15.76 7.05 5.00
N LEU A 52 -15.53 8.22 5.61
CA LEU A 52 -15.72 8.43 7.05
C LEU A 52 -16.74 9.53 7.31
N GLY A 53 -17.44 9.39 8.45
CA GLY A 53 -18.40 10.38 8.91
C GLY A 53 -19.76 10.30 8.21
N PRO A 54 -20.74 11.08 8.70
CA PRO A 54 -22.10 11.09 8.18
C PRO A 54 -22.20 11.60 6.74
N HIS A 55 -21.18 12.33 6.27
CA HIS A 55 -21.12 12.88 4.91
C HIS A 55 -20.25 12.03 3.96
N HIS A 56 -19.83 10.83 4.37
CA HIS A 56 -19.00 9.93 3.57
C HIS A 56 -17.77 10.65 2.96
N ARG A 57 -17.05 11.42 3.78
CA ARG A 57 -15.86 12.15 3.32
C ARG A 57 -14.78 11.15 2.89
N THR A 58 -14.17 11.42 1.74
CA THR A 58 -13.09 10.60 1.18
C THR A 58 -11.79 10.84 1.94
N PHE A 59 -11.15 9.74 2.37
CA PHE A 59 -9.78 9.73 2.87
C PHE A 59 -8.99 8.63 2.15
N PHE A 60 -7.67 8.68 2.26
CA PHE A 60 -6.78 7.69 1.67
C PHE A 60 -5.83 7.15 2.73
N VAL A 61 -5.74 5.82 2.86
CA VAL A 61 -4.94 5.19 3.92
C VAL A 61 -3.47 5.25 3.54
N SER A 62 -2.63 5.66 4.49
CA SER A 62 -1.20 5.89 4.26
C SER A 62 -0.44 4.66 3.76
N MET A 63 -0.80 3.45 4.21
CA MET A 63 -0.24 2.19 3.71
C MET A 63 -0.45 2.03 2.19
N TYR A 64 -1.65 2.32 1.69
CA TYR A 64 -1.93 2.28 0.25
C TYR A 64 -1.31 3.44 -0.52
N HIS A 65 -1.02 4.57 0.14
CA HIS A 65 -0.21 5.62 -0.47
C HIS A 65 1.23 5.15 -0.71
N GLU A 66 1.84 4.45 0.27
CA GLU A 66 3.16 3.84 0.09
C GLU A 66 3.16 2.83 -1.06
N LEU A 67 2.15 1.94 -1.12
CA LEU A 67 2.00 0.98 -2.22
C LEU A 67 1.77 1.67 -3.57
N HIS A 68 1.00 2.75 -3.62
CA HIS A 68 0.81 3.57 -4.83
C HIS A 68 2.13 4.16 -5.31
N CYS A 69 2.94 4.71 -4.40
CA CYS A 69 4.27 5.23 -4.73
C CYS A 69 5.16 4.14 -5.34
N LEU A 70 5.20 2.94 -4.74
CA LEU A 70 5.97 1.80 -5.26
C LEU A 70 5.51 1.39 -6.66
N GLN A 71 4.20 1.32 -6.90
CA GLN A 71 3.64 1.04 -8.22
C GLN A 71 4.06 2.08 -9.26
N GLN A 72 4.01 3.38 -8.92
CA GLN A 72 4.43 4.45 -9.83
C GLN A 72 5.92 4.33 -10.21
N PHE A 73 6.79 4.00 -9.25
CA PHE A 73 8.21 3.76 -9.55
C PHE A 73 8.40 2.56 -10.46
N ARG A 74 7.73 1.44 -10.18
CA ARG A 74 7.76 0.25 -11.04
C ARG A 74 7.35 0.60 -12.46
N ASP A 75 6.21 1.25 -12.64
CA ASP A 75 5.66 1.53 -13.97
C ASP A 75 6.63 2.39 -14.81
N ILE A 76 7.38 3.29 -14.18
CA ILE A 76 8.34 4.14 -14.88
C ILE A 76 9.65 3.42 -15.20
N LEU A 77 10.05 2.46 -14.37
CA LEU A 77 11.20 1.59 -14.63
C LEU A 77 10.91 0.61 -15.78
N VAL A 78 9.69 0.09 -15.86
CA VAL A 78 9.30 -0.94 -16.84
C VAL A 78 8.75 -0.35 -18.14
N GLU A 79 7.96 0.71 -18.05
CA GLU A 79 7.31 1.39 -19.17
C GLU A 79 7.68 2.89 -19.17
N PRO A 80 8.89 3.25 -19.66
CA PRO A 80 9.34 4.63 -19.65
C PRO A 80 8.37 5.55 -20.41
N ASN A 81 7.65 6.39 -19.66
CA ASN A 81 6.69 7.32 -20.23
C ASN A 81 7.34 8.70 -20.44
N PRO A 82 7.36 9.26 -21.66
CA PRO A 82 7.94 10.58 -21.91
C PRO A 82 7.19 11.72 -21.18
N ASN A 83 5.97 11.47 -20.71
CA ASN A 83 5.14 12.41 -19.96
C ASN A 83 5.15 12.14 -18.45
N VAL A 84 6.23 11.55 -17.91
CA VAL A 84 6.40 11.34 -16.47
C VAL A 84 6.18 12.66 -15.72
N ALA A 85 5.26 12.63 -14.75
CA ALA A 85 5.05 13.72 -13.81
C ALA A 85 6.16 13.74 -12.75
N TRP A 86 7.34 14.25 -13.11
CA TRP A 86 8.53 14.24 -12.24
C TRP A 86 8.30 14.85 -10.85
N GLY A 87 7.47 15.89 -10.76
CA GLY A 87 7.09 16.47 -9.46
C GLY A 87 6.37 15.48 -8.55
N HIS A 88 5.51 14.62 -9.12
CA HIS A 88 4.83 13.58 -8.37
C HIS A 88 5.79 12.47 -7.92
N LEU A 89 6.73 12.05 -8.78
CA LEU A 89 7.74 11.07 -8.38
C LEU A 89 8.68 11.57 -7.29
N HIS A 90 9.09 12.84 -7.37
CA HIS A 90 9.90 13.44 -6.33
C HIS A 90 9.16 13.43 -4.98
N HIS A 91 7.85 13.71 -4.99
CA HIS A 91 7.01 13.57 -3.82
C HIS A 91 6.97 12.12 -3.31
N CYS A 92 6.71 11.15 -4.19
CA CYS A 92 6.69 9.73 -3.84
C CYS A 92 8.01 9.29 -3.19
N LEU A 93 9.15 9.71 -3.76
CA LEU A 93 10.48 9.36 -3.23
C LEU A 93 10.69 9.93 -1.83
N ASN A 94 10.36 11.21 -1.62
CA ASN A 94 10.52 11.84 -0.32
C ASN A 94 9.53 11.27 0.71
N TYR A 95 8.29 10.95 0.29
CA TYR A 95 7.30 10.34 1.15
C TYR A 95 7.78 8.96 1.64
N LEU A 96 8.24 8.08 0.75
CA LEU A 96 8.79 6.76 1.15
C LEU A 96 10.01 6.89 2.07
N ARG A 97 10.90 7.88 1.83
CA ARG A 97 12.02 8.18 2.74
C ARG A 97 11.53 8.56 4.14
N GLU A 98 10.54 9.44 4.25
CA GLU A 98 9.98 9.88 5.53
C GLU A 98 9.26 8.74 6.26
N ARG A 99 8.58 7.85 5.51
CA ARG A 99 7.94 6.66 6.07
C ARG A 99 8.95 5.64 6.59
N ALA A 100 10.05 5.41 5.88
CA ALA A 100 11.15 4.58 6.36
C ALA A 100 11.75 5.12 7.67
N LEU A 101 11.96 6.43 7.78
CA LEU A 101 12.42 7.05 9.02
C LEU A 101 11.38 6.98 10.15
N CYS A 102 10.09 7.07 9.82
CA CYS A 102 8.99 6.94 10.77
C CYS A 102 8.84 5.51 11.32
N GLN A 103 9.21 4.50 10.55
CA GLN A 103 9.15 3.08 10.94
C GLN A 103 10.53 2.49 11.22
N ALA A 104 11.52 3.33 11.58
CA ALA A 104 12.96 3.01 11.70
C ALA A 104 13.27 1.56 12.17
N ASP A 105 13.26 0.64 11.21
CA ASP A 105 13.47 -0.77 11.45
C ASP A 105 14.97 -1.03 11.59
N LEU A 106 15.36 -1.63 12.72
CA LEU A 106 16.75 -1.88 13.08
C LEU A 106 17.21 -3.30 12.70
N THR A 107 16.37 -4.06 12.01
CA THR A 107 16.71 -5.39 11.51
C THR A 107 17.89 -5.29 10.55
N LEU A 108 18.93 -6.11 10.78
CA LEU A 108 20.13 -6.14 9.94
C LEU A 108 19.94 -7.05 8.73
N GLU A 109 20.53 -6.67 7.60
CA GLU A 109 20.58 -7.51 6.40
C GLU A 109 21.44 -8.77 6.65
N PRO A 110 20.98 -9.96 6.24
CA PRO A 110 21.76 -11.18 6.36
C PRO A 110 22.87 -11.27 5.30
N GLY A 111 23.95 -11.95 5.66
CA GLY A 111 25.08 -12.22 4.76
C GLY A 111 25.96 -11.01 4.48
N ASP A 112 26.86 -11.15 3.50
CA ASP A 112 27.64 -10.03 2.98
C ASP A 112 26.85 -9.34 1.86
N PHE A 113 26.14 -8.27 2.22
CA PHE A 113 25.33 -7.49 1.29
C PHE A 113 26.14 -6.88 0.14
N THR A 114 27.47 -6.80 0.26
CA THR A 114 28.34 -6.24 -0.79
C THR A 114 28.63 -7.24 -1.92
N THR A 115 28.47 -8.54 -1.67
CA THR A 115 28.72 -9.61 -2.65
C THR A 115 27.48 -10.42 -2.99
N ARG A 116 26.32 -10.08 -2.42
CA ARG A 116 25.06 -10.84 -2.57
C ARG A 116 24.61 -10.92 -4.03
N ASN A 117 24.23 -12.12 -4.47
CA ASN A 117 23.61 -12.35 -5.77
C ASN A 117 22.10 -12.55 -5.64
N PHE A 118 21.30 -11.51 -5.92
CA PHE A 118 19.83 -11.54 -5.84
C PHE A 118 19.15 -12.59 -6.73
N ALA A 119 19.84 -13.19 -7.71
CA ALA A 119 19.30 -14.31 -8.50
C ALA A 119 19.46 -15.68 -7.81
N GLN A 120 20.43 -15.82 -6.90
CA GLN A 120 20.73 -17.07 -6.18
C GLN A 120 20.33 -17.00 -4.70
N GLU A 121 20.55 -15.86 -4.07
CA GLU A 121 20.31 -15.56 -2.65
C GLU A 121 19.03 -14.74 -2.50
N ARG A 122 17.90 -15.37 -2.83
CA ARG A 122 16.58 -14.75 -2.98
C ARG A 122 15.78 -14.54 -1.68
N VAL A 123 16.45 -14.68 -0.54
CA VAL A 123 15.81 -14.59 0.78
C VAL A 123 16.65 -13.67 1.65
N GLY A 124 16.03 -12.59 2.12
CA GLY A 124 16.62 -11.58 2.98
C GLY A 124 16.22 -11.71 4.44
N ALA A 125 16.23 -10.57 5.14
CA ALA A 125 15.89 -10.51 6.56
C ALA A 125 14.40 -10.84 6.81
N THR A 126 14.11 -11.25 8.05
CA THR A 126 12.74 -11.35 8.55
C THR A 126 12.43 -10.17 9.43
N HIS A 127 11.38 -9.42 9.09
CA HIS A 127 10.89 -8.27 9.83
C HIS A 127 9.69 -8.64 10.70
N VAL A 128 9.46 -7.85 11.76
CA VAL A 128 8.25 -7.93 12.60
C VAL A 128 7.36 -6.75 12.23
N CYS A 129 6.24 -7.04 11.59
CA CYS A 129 5.32 -6.06 11.04
C CYS A 129 4.02 -6.02 11.85
N ARG A 130 3.26 -4.94 11.72
CA ARG A 130 1.84 -4.94 12.11
C ARG A 130 1.07 -5.77 11.09
N ASP A 131 0.08 -6.53 11.54
CA ASP A 131 -0.77 -7.30 10.62
C ASP A 131 -1.57 -6.37 9.72
N TRP A 132 -1.20 -6.32 8.44
CA TRP A 132 -1.86 -5.51 7.43
C TRP A 132 -3.19 -6.12 6.97
N ASN A 133 -3.46 -7.40 7.25
CA ASN A 133 -4.75 -8.03 6.91
C ASN A 133 -5.90 -7.33 7.64
N ALA A 134 -5.69 -6.88 8.89
CA ALA A 134 -6.68 -6.09 9.61
C ALA A 134 -7.00 -4.76 8.90
N VAL A 135 -6.01 -4.15 8.23
CA VAL A 135 -6.20 -2.94 7.42
C VAL A 135 -6.97 -3.27 6.14
N ILE A 136 -6.56 -4.33 5.43
CA ILE A 136 -7.23 -4.80 4.20
C ILE A 136 -8.72 -5.02 4.48
N SER A 137 -9.04 -5.88 5.45
CA SER A 137 -10.43 -6.20 5.79
C SER A 137 -11.23 -4.95 6.16
N LYS A 138 -10.62 -4.00 6.89
CA LYS A 138 -11.33 -2.78 7.29
C LYS A 138 -11.61 -1.85 6.10
N VAL A 139 -10.67 -1.74 5.17
CA VAL A 139 -10.83 -0.90 3.98
C VAL A 139 -11.83 -1.52 3.01
N GLU A 140 -11.81 -2.83 2.83
CA GLU A 140 -12.78 -3.55 1.99
C GLU A 140 -14.20 -3.46 2.53
N GLU A 141 -14.40 -3.68 3.83
CA GLU A 141 -15.69 -3.50 4.51
C GLU A 141 -16.22 -2.07 4.27
N ASN A 142 -15.37 -1.07 4.52
CA ASN A 142 -15.75 0.33 4.33
C ASN A 142 -16.10 0.67 2.88
N TRP A 143 -15.38 0.09 1.91
CA TRP A 143 -15.67 0.27 0.49
C TRP A 143 -16.97 -0.40 0.08
N ALA A 144 -17.24 -1.62 0.55
CA ALA A 144 -18.48 -2.33 0.27
C ALA A 144 -19.72 -1.57 0.81
N ASP A 145 -19.62 -1.02 2.02
CA ASP A 145 -20.65 -0.15 2.61
C ASP A 145 -20.88 1.09 1.73
N TRP A 146 -19.78 1.73 1.29
CA TRP A 146 -19.86 2.89 0.41
C TRP A 146 -20.52 2.56 -0.93
N VAL A 147 -20.16 1.44 -1.56
CA VAL A 147 -20.74 1.02 -2.84
C VAL A 147 -22.26 0.83 -2.70
N THR A 148 -22.72 0.24 -1.60
CA THR A 148 -24.15 0.11 -1.29
C THR A 148 -24.84 1.47 -1.23
N VAL A 149 -24.33 2.38 -0.41
CA VAL A 149 -24.87 3.75 -0.27
C VAL A 149 -24.84 4.50 -1.60
N TRP A 150 -23.76 4.39 -2.36
CA TRP A 150 -23.60 5.06 -3.64
C TRP A 150 -24.62 4.56 -4.67
N LYS A 151 -24.85 3.23 -4.73
CA LYS A 151 -25.85 2.62 -5.61
C LYS A 151 -27.25 3.08 -5.26
N GLU A 152 -27.60 3.12 -3.97
CA GLU A 152 -28.90 3.62 -3.50
C GLU A 152 -29.11 5.09 -3.90
N PHE A 153 -28.10 5.94 -3.67
CA PHE A 153 -28.17 7.36 -4.03
C PHE A 153 -28.34 7.59 -5.54
N HIS A 154 -27.72 6.75 -6.37
CA HIS A 154 -27.79 6.87 -7.83
C HIS A 154 -28.86 5.97 -8.47
N ASN A 155 -29.69 5.30 -7.66
CA ASN A 155 -30.73 4.38 -8.12
C ASN A 155 -30.21 3.30 -9.09
N VAL A 156 -29.02 2.75 -8.81
CA VAL A 156 -28.40 1.68 -9.60
C VAL A 156 -28.77 0.33 -8.98
N THR A 157 -29.56 -0.48 -9.69
CA THR A 157 -29.85 -1.87 -9.31
C THR A 157 -28.70 -2.81 -9.68
N ASN A 158 -28.46 -3.81 -8.83
CA ASN A 158 -27.45 -4.87 -9.05
C ASN A 158 -27.69 -5.67 -10.33
#